data_AF-A0A3A6NHC8-F1
#
_entry.id   AF-A0A3A6NHC8-F1
#
_cell.length_a   1.000
_cell.length_b   1.000
_cell.length_c   1.000
_cell.angle_alpha   90.00
_cell.angle_beta   90.00
_cell.angle_gamma   90.00
#
_symmetry.space_group_name_H-M   'P 1'
#
loop_
_entity.id
_entity.type
_entity.pdbx_description
1 polymer ?
#
loop_
_entity_poly.entity_id
_entity_poly.type
_entity_poly.pdbx_seq_one_letter_code
_entity_poly.pdbx_strand_id
1 'polypeptide(L)'
;MEPAPSIFAFVKELNDFSCEFSVLDRVWNIMFPDPGGKWHHLHVNKYRHTFFISHINGDGGSLEVEPEKGVRAVTSAGASSLFRTKNHDQPAPAWGQLITSARNWLKVVRKDWIKANKRVQVEYPFPYRYGIVPHAVIRASLSDFYRLDKELGKAGTRKLVRLIEGGFFLRAENTEVSSMTAADYFNYCRIAYAAGKRKEETIDESLSGREMYARYADGRHEGLLDIDPASEQEFNDWIDGTHPARGTGGHPWEIKRGGNTTHIDLTVSRPSPYRKEGFKVELRGESISRMVETMRMFLAIHKAGLPVSIANPEAVRKRLLAQDNIGIIPSYASLHRANQHFGKDEDVFDVLYYADLGRFKRRITPFVTWEPLPILKPRDV
;
A
#
# COMPACT_ATOMS: atom_id res chain seq x y z
N MET A 1 -31.41 25.32 -16.27
CA MET A 1 -30.44 26.39 -15.95
C MET A 1 -29.07 25.80 -16.18
N GLU A 2 -28.30 26.32 -17.14
CA GLU A 2 -26.98 25.76 -17.45
C GLU A 2 -26.11 25.74 -16.19
N PRO A 3 -25.41 24.64 -15.87
CA PRO A 3 -24.65 24.51 -14.62
C PRO A 3 -23.43 25.44 -14.55
N ALA A 4 -22.97 26.00 -15.67
CA ALA A 4 -21.73 26.77 -15.77
C ALA A 4 -21.64 28.03 -14.87
N PRO A 5 -22.66 28.93 -14.79
CA PRO A 5 -22.56 30.13 -13.95
C PRO A 5 -22.44 29.82 -12.46
N SER A 6 -23.14 28.79 -11.97
CA SER A 6 -23.06 28.40 -10.55
C SER A 6 -21.71 27.76 -10.21
N ILE A 7 -21.14 26.99 -11.15
CA ILE A 7 -19.81 26.39 -11.03
C ILE A 7 -18.72 27.48 -11.01
N PHE A 8 -18.80 28.47 -11.89
CA PHE A 8 -17.86 29.60 -11.89
C PHE A 8 -17.94 30.41 -10.60
N ALA A 9 -19.15 30.66 -10.09
CA ALA A 9 -19.33 31.33 -8.81
C ALA A 9 -18.74 30.52 -7.64
N PHE A 10 -18.90 29.19 -7.65
CA PHE A 10 -18.32 28.30 -6.64
C PHE A 10 -16.79 28.39 -6.62
N VAL A 11 -16.10 28.21 -7.75
CA VAL A 11 -14.62 28.28 -7.77
C VAL A 11 -14.09 29.67 -7.43
N LYS A 12 -14.85 30.73 -7.72
CA LYS A 12 -14.53 32.09 -7.28
C LYS A 12 -14.60 32.20 -5.76
N GLU A 13 -15.71 31.75 -5.16
CA GLU A 13 -15.93 31.76 -3.69
C GLU A 13 -14.86 30.97 -2.93
N LEU A 14 -14.31 29.88 -3.50
CA LEU A 14 -13.24 29.11 -2.85
C LEU A 14 -11.96 29.90 -2.57
N ASN A 15 -11.71 30.97 -3.34
CA ASN A 15 -10.54 31.82 -3.08
C ASN A 15 -10.65 32.60 -1.76
N ASP A 16 -11.85 32.70 -1.17
CA ASP A 16 -12.06 33.31 0.14
C ASP A 16 -11.73 32.35 1.29
N PHE A 17 -11.43 31.09 0.99
CA PHE A 17 -11.12 30.04 1.98
C PHE A 17 -9.65 29.62 1.91
N SER A 18 -9.12 29.21 3.06
CA SER A 18 -7.79 28.62 3.15
C SER A 18 -7.72 27.34 2.31
N CYS A 19 -6.57 27.12 1.68
CA CYS A 19 -6.26 25.90 0.97
C CYS A 19 -5.05 25.21 1.59
N GLU A 20 -5.00 23.91 1.40
CA GLU A 20 -3.77 23.14 1.57
C GLU A 20 -2.93 23.22 0.29
N PHE A 21 -1.64 22.93 0.41
CA PHE A 21 -0.76 22.80 -0.75
C PHE A 21 -0.42 21.33 -0.95
N SER A 22 -0.73 20.80 -2.14
CA SER A 22 -0.24 19.50 -2.59
C SER A 22 0.83 19.75 -3.65
N VAL A 23 2.09 19.54 -3.27
CA VAL A 23 3.26 19.96 -4.05
C VAL A 23 3.24 21.48 -4.30
N LEU A 24 2.72 21.93 -5.45
CA LEU A 24 2.57 23.36 -5.80
C LEU A 24 1.10 23.78 -6.01
N ASP A 25 0.17 22.83 -5.93
CA ASP A 25 -1.24 23.06 -6.24
C ASP A 25 -2.02 23.47 -5.01
N ARG A 26 -2.98 24.38 -5.19
CA ARG A 26 -3.93 24.73 -4.13
C ARG A 26 -5.04 23.69 -4.09
N VAL A 27 -5.28 23.15 -2.91
CA VAL A 27 -6.25 22.08 -2.68
C VAL A 27 -7.28 22.51 -1.65
N TRP A 28 -8.56 22.25 -1.94
CA TRP A 28 -9.66 22.38 -0.99
C TRP A 28 -10.39 21.05 -0.87
N ASN A 29 -10.61 20.61 0.36
CA ASN A 29 -11.46 19.47 0.69
C ASN A 29 -12.73 20.00 1.35
N ILE A 30 -13.88 19.79 0.68
CA ILE A 30 -15.15 20.39 1.09
C ILE A 30 -16.13 19.25 1.38
N MET A 31 -16.33 18.98 2.67
CA MET A 31 -17.30 18.01 3.16
C MET A 31 -18.57 18.73 3.61
N PHE A 32 -19.72 18.36 3.05
CA PHE A 32 -20.99 19.04 3.32
C PHE A 32 -22.19 18.10 3.20
N PRO A 33 -23.26 18.32 4.00
CA PRO A 33 -24.54 17.65 3.80
C PRO A 33 -25.37 18.38 2.73
N ASP A 34 -26.12 17.62 1.94
CA ASP A 34 -27.19 18.15 1.10
C ASP A 34 -28.46 18.45 1.94
N PRO A 35 -29.52 19.05 1.35
CA PRO A 35 -30.77 19.32 2.07
C PRO A 35 -31.47 18.07 2.62
N GLY A 36 -31.19 16.88 2.07
CA GLY A 36 -31.67 15.59 2.56
C GLY A 36 -30.81 14.98 3.67
N GLY A 37 -29.71 15.64 4.06
CA GLY A 37 -28.76 15.17 5.07
C GLY A 37 -27.71 14.17 4.55
N LYS A 38 -27.66 13.91 3.24
CA LYS A 38 -26.61 13.05 2.64
C LYS A 38 -25.30 13.82 2.56
N TRP A 39 -24.21 13.19 3.02
CA TRP A 39 -22.89 13.81 3.01
C TRP A 39 -22.15 13.62 1.68
N HIS A 40 -21.55 14.71 1.21
CA HIS A 40 -20.75 14.81 0.00
C HIS A 40 -19.35 15.31 0.33
N HIS A 41 -18.36 14.90 -0.48
CA HIS A 41 -16.99 15.36 -0.43
C HIS A 41 -16.54 15.78 -1.83
N LEU A 42 -16.29 17.08 -1.98
CA LEU A 42 -15.65 17.64 -3.15
C LEU A 42 -14.17 17.88 -2.86
N HIS A 43 -13.31 17.32 -3.71
CA HIS A 43 -11.90 17.65 -3.76
C HIS A 43 -11.68 18.62 -4.92
N VAL A 44 -11.11 19.79 -4.64
CA VAL A 44 -10.85 20.82 -5.64
C VAL A 44 -9.36 21.08 -5.68
N ASN A 45 -8.72 20.79 -6.81
CA ASN A 45 -7.34 21.16 -7.09
C ASN A 45 -7.33 22.34 -8.07
N LYS A 46 -6.50 23.34 -7.81
CA LYS A 46 -6.19 24.40 -8.78
C LYS A 46 -4.76 24.26 -9.27
N TYR A 47 -4.63 23.96 -10.56
CA TYR A 47 -3.37 23.98 -11.29
C TYR A 47 -3.38 25.14 -12.28
N ARG A 48 -2.45 26.08 -12.10
CA ARG A 48 -2.39 27.35 -12.87
C ARG A 48 -3.73 28.11 -12.82
N HIS A 49 -4.45 28.18 -13.94
CA HIS A 49 -5.74 28.86 -14.07
C HIS A 49 -6.94 27.91 -14.11
N THR A 50 -6.69 26.59 -14.04
CA THR A 50 -7.70 25.55 -14.19
C THR A 50 -8.03 24.93 -12.84
N PHE A 51 -9.31 24.75 -12.56
CA PHE A 51 -9.80 24.02 -11.39
C PHE A 51 -10.28 22.64 -11.80
N PHE A 52 -9.82 21.62 -11.09
CA PHE A 52 -10.30 20.24 -11.20
C PHE A 52 -11.14 19.94 -9.97
N ILE A 53 -12.43 19.65 -10.16
CA ILE A 53 -13.38 19.35 -9.10
C ILE A 53 -13.76 17.87 -9.21
N SER A 54 -13.47 17.08 -8.18
CA SER A 54 -13.80 15.65 -8.12
C SER A 54 -14.81 15.39 -7.01
N HIS A 55 -15.86 14.61 -7.32
CA HIS A 55 -16.81 14.11 -6.32
C HIS A 55 -16.29 12.80 -5.75
N ILE A 56 -15.62 12.86 -4.61
CA ILE A 56 -14.80 11.76 -4.09
C ILE A 56 -15.65 10.58 -3.62
N ASN A 57 -16.75 10.84 -2.92
CA ASN A 57 -17.61 9.82 -2.32
C ASN A 57 -18.93 9.59 -3.09
N GLY A 58 -18.95 9.87 -4.40
CA GLY A 58 -20.11 9.61 -5.24
C GLY A 58 -19.79 9.50 -6.73
N ASP A 59 -20.79 9.18 -7.55
CA ASP A 59 -20.59 8.77 -8.95
C ASP A 59 -20.56 9.96 -9.94
N GLY A 60 -20.27 11.16 -9.45
CA GLY A 60 -20.37 12.40 -10.24
C GLY A 60 -19.23 12.60 -11.25
N GLY A 61 -18.17 11.79 -11.19
CA GLY A 61 -16.96 11.98 -11.98
C GLY A 61 -16.18 13.24 -11.56
N SER A 62 -15.50 13.86 -12.52
CA SER A 62 -14.73 15.10 -12.30
C SER A 62 -15.07 16.17 -13.34
N LEU A 63 -14.93 17.43 -12.93
CA LEU A 63 -15.07 18.60 -13.78
C LEU A 63 -13.74 19.33 -13.91
N GLU A 64 -13.43 19.78 -15.12
CA GLU A 64 -12.42 20.77 -15.42
C GLU A 64 -13.12 22.12 -15.64
N VAL A 65 -12.66 23.13 -14.93
CA VAL A 65 -13.27 24.46 -14.92
C VAL A 65 -12.16 25.47 -15.19
N GLU A 66 -12.20 26.06 -16.38
CA GLU A 66 -11.45 27.27 -16.69
C GLU A 66 -12.42 28.46 -16.51
N PRO A 67 -12.23 29.30 -15.48
CA PRO A 67 -13.08 30.47 -15.27
C PRO A 67 -13.20 31.29 -16.56
N GLU A 68 -14.42 31.73 -16.89
CA GLU A 68 -14.73 32.57 -18.05
C GLU A 68 -14.55 31.91 -19.43
N LYS A 69 -13.98 30.69 -19.51
CA LYS A 69 -13.82 29.95 -20.76
C LYS A 69 -14.78 28.78 -20.92
N GLY A 70 -14.99 27.98 -19.86
CA GLY A 70 -15.87 26.83 -19.96
C GLY A 70 -15.75 25.81 -18.83
N VAL A 71 -16.72 24.90 -18.79
CA VAL A 71 -16.76 23.74 -17.90
C VAL A 71 -16.79 22.48 -18.77
N ARG A 72 -15.91 21.52 -18.48
CA ARG A 72 -15.85 20.24 -19.19
C ARG A 72 -15.88 19.09 -18.21
N ALA A 73 -16.61 18.03 -18.52
CA ALA A 73 -16.50 16.78 -17.78
C ALA A 73 -15.18 16.10 -18.19
N VAL A 74 -14.41 15.65 -17.20
CA VAL A 74 -13.13 14.96 -17.43
C VAL A 74 -13.39 13.46 -17.43
N THR A 75 -13.09 12.80 -18.53
CA THR A 75 -12.92 11.35 -18.57
C THR A 75 -11.58 11.05 -17.90
N SER A 76 -11.54 10.12 -16.95
CA SER A 76 -10.33 9.82 -16.17
C SER A 76 -9.26 9.14 -17.04
N ALA A 77 -8.56 9.92 -17.85
CA ALA A 77 -7.35 9.51 -18.54
C ALA A 77 -6.16 10.08 -17.77
N GLY A 78 -5.54 9.25 -16.91
CA GLY A 78 -4.20 9.53 -16.38
C GLY A 78 -4.09 10.00 -14.92
N ALA A 79 -5.18 10.23 -14.18
CA ALA A 79 -5.07 10.28 -12.72
C ALA A 79 -4.70 8.87 -12.23
N SER A 80 -3.76 8.76 -11.28
CA SER A 80 -3.44 7.49 -10.61
C SER A 80 -4.74 6.75 -10.26
N SER A 81 -4.75 5.45 -10.44
CA SER A 81 -5.90 4.52 -10.37
C SER A 81 -6.69 4.49 -9.05
N LEU A 82 -6.55 5.49 -8.18
CA LEU A 82 -7.14 5.58 -6.86
C LEU A 82 -8.64 5.92 -6.86
N PHE A 83 -9.20 6.46 -7.95
CA PHE A 83 -10.60 6.90 -8.01
C PHE A 83 -11.30 6.46 -9.32
N ARG A 84 -11.40 5.15 -9.57
CA ARG A 84 -12.25 4.63 -10.66
C ARG A 84 -13.71 4.54 -10.20
N THR A 85 -14.57 5.46 -10.65
CA THR A 85 -16.03 5.31 -10.56
C THR A 85 -16.59 4.71 -11.86
N LYS A 86 -17.44 3.69 -11.72
CA LYS A 86 -18.20 3.08 -12.82
C LYS A 86 -19.40 3.98 -13.14
N ASN A 87 -19.35 4.71 -14.26
CA ASN A 87 -20.46 5.25 -15.07
C ASN A 87 -20.09 6.65 -15.56
N HIS A 88 -19.81 6.77 -16.86
CA HIS A 88 -19.24 7.98 -17.46
C HIS A 88 -20.22 8.81 -18.30
N ASP A 89 -21.52 8.49 -18.32
CA ASP A 89 -22.38 9.01 -19.39
C ASP A 89 -23.44 10.05 -19.03
N GLN A 90 -23.48 10.66 -17.83
CA GLN A 90 -24.38 11.83 -17.59
C GLN A 90 -23.87 12.83 -16.52
N PRO A 91 -23.22 13.96 -16.91
CA PRO A 91 -22.70 14.93 -15.94
C PRO A 91 -23.61 16.14 -15.63
N ALA A 92 -24.49 16.62 -16.51
CA ALA A 92 -24.97 18.02 -16.38
C ALA A 92 -25.97 18.33 -15.23
N PRO A 93 -27.02 17.53 -14.96
CA PRO A 93 -28.03 17.92 -13.95
C PRO A 93 -27.57 17.72 -12.50
N ALA A 94 -26.80 16.65 -12.24
CA ALA A 94 -26.39 16.25 -10.89
C ALA A 94 -25.38 17.24 -10.25
N TRP A 95 -24.47 17.80 -11.06
CA TRP A 95 -23.51 18.79 -10.59
C TRP A 95 -24.17 20.12 -10.19
N GLY A 96 -25.25 20.55 -10.85
CA GLY A 96 -25.94 21.80 -10.50
C GLY A 96 -26.46 21.80 -9.06
N GLN A 97 -27.13 20.72 -8.64
CA GLN A 97 -27.62 20.57 -7.27
C GLN A 97 -26.45 20.42 -6.27
N LEU A 98 -25.46 19.60 -6.61
CA LEU A 98 -24.29 19.36 -5.76
C LEU A 98 -23.51 20.65 -5.47
N ILE A 99 -23.25 21.46 -6.50
CA ILE A 99 -22.55 22.74 -6.40
C ILE A 99 -23.39 23.75 -5.62
N THR A 100 -24.71 23.75 -5.81
CA THR A 100 -25.61 24.61 -5.03
C THR A 100 -25.53 24.28 -3.54
N SER A 101 -25.56 23.00 -3.18
CA SER A 101 -25.37 22.53 -1.80
C SER A 101 -24.00 22.90 -1.25
N ALA A 102 -22.93 22.73 -2.03
CA ALA A 102 -21.58 23.12 -1.64
C ALA A 102 -21.47 24.63 -1.35
N ARG A 103 -22.01 25.49 -2.23
CA ARG A 103 -22.02 26.95 -2.02
C ARG A 103 -22.85 27.36 -0.80
N ASN A 104 -23.98 26.71 -0.57
CA ASN A 104 -24.77 26.94 0.64
C ASN A 104 -23.97 26.57 1.90
N TRP A 105 -23.20 25.48 1.83
CA TRP A 105 -22.29 25.11 2.91
C TRP A 105 -21.17 26.14 3.11
N LEU A 106 -20.56 26.69 2.04
CA LEU A 106 -19.57 27.77 2.17
C LEU A 106 -20.13 28.98 2.93
N LYS A 107 -21.41 29.33 2.76
CA LYS A 107 -22.05 30.40 3.54
C LYS A 107 -22.17 30.04 5.03
N VAL A 108 -22.48 28.78 5.35
CA VAL A 108 -22.51 28.28 6.74
C VAL A 108 -21.11 28.37 7.36
N VAL A 109 -20.08 27.93 6.65
CA VAL A 109 -18.69 28.00 7.10
C VAL A 109 -18.25 29.46 7.28
N ARG A 110 -18.60 30.37 6.37
CA ARG A 110 -18.25 31.79 6.48
C ARG A 110 -18.87 32.44 7.73
N LYS A 111 -20.08 32.03 8.11
CA LYS A 111 -20.77 32.55 9.30
C LYS A 111 -20.13 32.08 10.60
N ASP A 112 -19.77 30.80 10.69
CA ASP A 112 -19.17 30.20 11.89
C ASP A 112 -18.39 28.94 11.50
N TRP A 113 -17.12 29.12 11.14
CA TRP A 113 -16.29 28.04 10.63
C TRP A 113 -15.97 27.00 11.72
N ILE A 114 -15.86 27.41 12.99
CA ILE A 114 -15.61 26.48 14.10
C ILE A 114 -16.78 25.52 14.28
N LYS A 115 -18.01 26.04 14.35
CA LYS A 115 -19.21 25.21 14.48
C LYS A 115 -19.43 24.33 13.25
N ALA A 116 -19.20 24.86 12.05
CA ALA A 116 -19.32 24.09 10.82
C ALA A 116 -18.33 22.92 10.78
N ASN A 117 -17.05 23.14 11.09
CA ASN A 117 -16.05 22.07 11.11
C ASN A 117 -16.30 21.08 12.25
N LYS A 118 -16.73 21.52 13.44
CA LYS A 118 -17.16 20.60 14.51
C LYS A 118 -18.28 19.67 14.03
N ARG A 119 -19.23 20.19 13.27
CA ARG A 119 -20.31 19.38 12.67
C ARG A 119 -19.74 18.32 11.72
N VAL A 120 -18.80 18.68 10.84
CA VAL A 120 -18.11 17.72 9.95
C VAL A 120 -17.44 16.62 10.77
N GLN A 121 -16.66 16.98 11.80
CA GLN A 121 -15.94 16.00 12.64
C GLN A 121 -16.89 15.01 13.33
N VAL A 122 -18.10 15.43 13.71
CA VAL A 122 -19.07 14.56 14.40
C VAL A 122 -19.94 13.76 13.42
N GLU A 123 -20.43 14.39 12.37
CA GLU A 123 -21.50 13.83 11.54
C GLU A 123 -21.01 13.18 10.23
N TYR A 124 -19.80 13.48 9.76
CA TYR A 124 -19.32 12.92 8.49
C TYR A 124 -19.26 11.37 8.57
N PRO A 125 -19.82 10.61 7.61
CA PRO A 125 -20.00 9.17 7.79
C PRO A 125 -18.68 8.39 7.92
N PHE A 126 -18.60 7.48 8.90
CA PHE A 126 -17.45 6.59 9.10
C PHE A 126 -16.99 5.80 7.85
N PRO A 127 -17.89 5.32 6.94
CA PRO A 127 -17.46 4.67 5.70
C PRO A 127 -16.58 5.53 4.78
N TYR A 128 -16.52 6.85 5.02
CA TYR A 128 -15.74 7.79 4.22
C TYR A 128 -14.51 8.33 4.95
N ARG A 129 -14.16 7.76 6.12
CA ARG A 129 -13.04 8.22 6.93
C ARG A 129 -11.88 7.24 6.90
N TYR A 130 -10.67 7.77 7.05
CA TYR A 130 -9.49 7.00 7.40
C TYR A 130 -9.38 6.83 8.92
N GLY A 131 -8.85 5.71 9.34
CA GLY A 131 -8.50 5.48 10.74
C GLY A 131 -7.69 4.21 10.92
N ILE A 132 -7.25 3.97 12.14
CA ILE A 132 -6.50 2.77 12.52
C ILE A 132 -7.20 2.04 13.66
N VAL A 133 -7.13 0.72 13.66
CA VAL A 133 -7.65 -0.12 14.74
C VAL A 133 -6.61 -1.17 15.11
N PRO A 134 -6.39 -1.45 16.41
CA PRO A 134 -5.47 -2.51 16.81
C PRO A 134 -5.87 -3.85 16.19
N HIS A 135 -4.91 -4.53 15.54
CA HIS A 135 -5.18 -5.81 14.89
C HIS A 135 -5.69 -6.86 15.89
N ALA A 136 -5.28 -6.79 17.16
CA ALA A 136 -5.80 -7.66 18.23
C ALA A 136 -7.34 -7.57 18.37
N VAL A 137 -7.93 -6.38 18.22
CA VAL A 137 -9.39 -6.17 18.28
C VAL A 137 -10.08 -6.80 17.09
N ILE A 138 -9.52 -6.65 15.89
CA ILE A 138 -10.01 -7.30 14.67
C ILE A 138 -9.95 -8.82 14.83
N ARG A 139 -8.79 -9.36 15.23
CA ARG A 139 -8.57 -10.80 15.44
C ARG A 139 -9.52 -11.41 16.47
N ALA A 140 -9.90 -10.65 17.50
CA ALA A 140 -10.82 -11.09 18.55
C ALA A 140 -12.31 -10.96 18.16
N SER A 141 -12.62 -10.22 17.09
CA SER A 141 -13.99 -9.89 16.69
C SER A 141 -14.40 -10.57 15.38
N LEU A 142 -13.50 -10.66 14.40
CA LEU A 142 -13.73 -11.24 13.07
C LEU A 142 -13.06 -12.62 13.01
N SER A 143 -13.85 -13.68 13.19
CA SER A 143 -13.35 -15.08 13.17
C SER A 143 -12.73 -15.48 11.83
N ASP A 144 -13.26 -14.91 10.76
CA ASP A 144 -12.95 -15.28 9.38
C ASP A 144 -11.85 -14.38 8.77
N PHE A 145 -11.38 -13.40 9.54
CA PHE A 145 -10.24 -12.58 9.14
C PHE A 145 -9.00 -13.48 8.99
N TYR A 146 -8.29 -13.31 7.89
CA TYR A 146 -7.15 -14.14 7.56
C TYR A 146 -6.04 -14.01 8.63
N ARG A 147 -5.42 -15.14 8.98
CA ARG A 147 -4.49 -15.22 10.12
C ARG A 147 -3.21 -15.94 9.74
N LEU A 148 -2.15 -15.13 9.63
CA LEU A 148 -0.78 -15.59 9.39
C LEU A 148 -0.34 -16.66 10.41
N ASP A 149 -0.65 -16.43 11.69
CA ASP A 149 -0.23 -17.33 12.77
C ASP A 149 -0.91 -18.70 12.71
N LYS A 150 -2.16 -18.74 12.23
CA LYS A 150 -2.90 -19.98 12.01
C LYS A 150 -2.36 -20.74 10.81
N GLU A 151 -2.10 -20.05 9.70
CA GLU A 151 -1.64 -20.70 8.47
C GLU A 151 -0.18 -21.15 8.54
N LEU A 152 0.70 -20.36 9.18
CA LEU A 152 2.09 -20.78 9.47
C LEU A 152 2.12 -21.90 10.52
N GLY A 153 1.16 -21.90 11.44
CA GLY A 153 1.01 -22.89 12.49
C GLY A 153 1.82 -22.56 13.75
N LYS A 154 1.36 -23.11 14.89
CA LYS A 154 1.86 -22.78 16.23
C LYS A 154 3.37 -23.01 16.42
N ALA A 155 3.95 -24.00 15.73
CA ALA A 155 5.38 -24.29 15.81
C ALA A 155 6.21 -23.26 15.03
N GLY A 156 5.84 -23.00 13.78
CA GLY A 156 6.50 -22.01 12.92
C GLY A 156 6.42 -20.60 13.52
N THR A 157 5.24 -20.19 13.98
CA THR A 157 5.04 -18.90 14.65
C THR A 157 5.95 -18.74 15.86
N ARG A 158 5.97 -19.73 16.77
CA ARG A 158 6.84 -19.68 17.97
C ARG A 158 8.33 -19.66 17.60
N LYS A 159 8.75 -20.43 16.59
CA LYS A 159 10.14 -20.45 16.16
C LYS A 159 10.55 -19.09 15.60
N LEU A 160 9.73 -18.49 14.73
CA LEU A 160 10.07 -17.21 14.10
C LEU A 160 10.10 -16.06 15.12
N VAL A 161 9.09 -15.97 16.00
CA VAL A 161 9.06 -14.97 17.07
C VAL A 161 10.29 -15.09 17.97
N ARG A 162 10.69 -16.31 18.37
CA ARG A 162 11.90 -16.52 19.19
C ARG A 162 13.19 -16.11 18.49
N LEU A 163 13.30 -16.33 17.18
CA LEU A 163 14.46 -15.88 16.42
C LEU A 163 14.54 -14.35 16.41
N ILE A 164 13.42 -13.68 16.20
CA ILE A 164 13.33 -12.22 16.17
C ILE A 164 13.67 -11.64 17.55
N GLU A 165 12.99 -12.10 18.61
CA GLU A 165 13.20 -11.63 19.98
C GLU A 165 14.59 -12.01 20.54
N GLY A 166 15.18 -13.10 20.06
CA GLY A 166 16.53 -13.53 20.43
C GLY A 166 17.65 -12.76 19.72
N GLY A 167 17.32 -11.78 18.88
CA GLY A 167 18.30 -10.96 18.15
C GLY A 167 19.02 -11.72 17.04
N PHE A 168 18.43 -12.78 16.48
CA PHE A 168 19.03 -13.59 15.41
C PHE A 168 19.51 -12.72 14.24
N PHE A 169 18.67 -11.77 13.81
CA PHE A 169 18.90 -10.89 12.66
C PHE A 169 19.88 -9.73 12.94
N LEU A 170 20.33 -9.57 14.19
CA LEU A 170 21.32 -8.54 14.56
C LEU A 170 22.76 -9.07 14.49
N ARG A 171 22.92 -10.37 14.22
CA ARG A 171 24.21 -11.06 14.22
C ARG A 171 24.61 -11.38 12.79
N ALA A 172 25.73 -10.83 12.35
CA ALA A 172 26.22 -10.96 10.98
C ALA A 172 26.39 -12.42 10.58
N GLU A 173 26.89 -13.28 11.47
CA GLU A 173 27.10 -14.71 11.21
C GLU A 173 25.82 -15.49 10.86
N ASN A 174 24.65 -14.95 11.21
CA ASN A 174 23.36 -15.56 10.93
C ASN A 174 22.75 -15.11 9.60
N THR A 175 23.23 -13.99 9.04
CA THR A 175 22.60 -13.34 7.89
C THR A 175 23.56 -13.07 6.73
N GLU A 176 24.87 -13.20 6.97
CA GLU A 176 25.92 -12.93 6.01
C GLU A 176 26.73 -14.21 5.69
N VAL A 177 27.15 -14.33 4.44
CA VAL A 177 28.09 -15.35 3.96
C VAL A 177 29.37 -14.66 3.50
N SER A 178 30.54 -15.29 3.70
CA SER A 178 31.84 -14.70 3.36
C SER A 178 32.16 -14.77 1.86
N SER A 179 31.76 -15.86 1.21
CA SER A 179 31.86 -16.05 -0.24
C SER A 179 30.58 -16.72 -0.75
N MET A 180 30.34 -16.61 -2.05
CA MET A 180 29.18 -17.23 -2.68
C MET A 180 29.41 -17.41 -4.17
N THR A 181 28.90 -18.52 -4.71
CA THR A 181 28.81 -18.81 -6.14
C THR A 181 27.36 -18.73 -6.62
N ALA A 182 27.13 -18.78 -7.94
CA ALA A 182 25.77 -18.88 -8.46
C ALA A 182 25.11 -20.21 -8.04
N ALA A 183 25.88 -21.31 -7.95
CA ALA A 183 25.39 -22.60 -7.46
C ALA A 183 24.88 -22.51 -6.00
N ASP A 184 25.58 -21.77 -5.14
CA ASP A 184 25.13 -21.53 -3.76
C ASP A 184 23.79 -20.80 -3.74
N TYR A 185 23.66 -19.71 -4.51
CA TYR A 185 22.39 -18.99 -4.67
C TYR A 185 21.27 -19.93 -5.12
N PHE A 186 21.52 -20.74 -6.16
CA PHE A 186 20.54 -21.68 -6.66
C PHE A 186 20.15 -22.76 -5.63
N ASN A 187 21.05 -23.11 -4.69
CA ASN A 187 20.70 -23.99 -3.58
C ASN A 187 19.72 -23.31 -2.59
N TYR A 188 19.88 -22.01 -2.30
CA TYR A 188 18.86 -21.27 -1.54
C TYR A 188 17.51 -21.28 -2.27
N CYS A 189 17.51 -21.02 -3.58
CA CYS A 189 16.30 -21.06 -4.40
C CYS A 189 15.60 -22.42 -4.29
N ARG A 190 16.35 -23.52 -4.42
CA ARG A 190 15.81 -24.89 -4.32
C ARG A 190 15.07 -25.12 -2.99
N ILE A 191 15.69 -24.73 -1.88
CA ILE A 191 15.09 -24.87 -0.55
C ILE A 191 13.84 -23.99 -0.44
N ALA A 192 13.90 -22.75 -0.94
CA ALA A 192 12.77 -21.83 -0.94
C ALA A 192 11.59 -22.38 -1.76
N TYR A 193 11.82 -22.89 -2.97
CA TYR A 193 10.76 -23.45 -3.82
C TYR A 193 10.06 -24.64 -3.16
N ALA A 194 10.83 -25.59 -2.62
CA ALA A 194 10.28 -26.77 -1.96
C ALA A 194 9.43 -26.40 -0.73
N ALA A 195 9.87 -25.41 0.06
CA ALA A 195 9.19 -25.00 1.29
C ALA A 195 8.03 -24.01 1.07
N GLY A 196 8.12 -23.19 0.02
CA GLY A 196 7.19 -22.10 -0.29
C GLY A 196 6.04 -22.49 -1.21
N LYS A 197 5.90 -23.78 -1.56
CA LYS A 197 4.80 -24.25 -2.41
C LYS A 197 3.44 -24.07 -1.74
N ARG A 198 2.47 -23.56 -2.51
CA ARG A 198 1.06 -23.55 -2.12
C ARG A 198 0.42 -24.90 -2.41
N LYS A 199 -0.80 -25.13 -1.90
CA LYS A 199 -1.50 -26.42 -2.07
C LYS A 199 -1.81 -26.74 -3.53
N GLU A 200 -2.06 -25.70 -4.31
CA GLU A 200 -2.38 -25.74 -5.73
C GLU A 200 -1.15 -25.75 -6.64
N GLU A 201 0.05 -25.55 -6.08
CA GLU A 201 1.29 -25.50 -6.86
C GLU A 201 1.99 -26.86 -6.84
N THR A 202 2.41 -27.32 -8.02
CA THR A 202 3.29 -28.49 -8.16
C THR A 202 4.71 -28.01 -8.36
N ILE A 203 5.60 -28.38 -7.44
CA ILE A 203 7.04 -28.18 -7.55
C ILE A 203 7.69 -29.53 -7.87
N ASP A 204 8.48 -29.56 -8.94
CA ASP A 204 9.25 -30.72 -9.34
C ASP A 204 10.55 -30.78 -8.53
N GLU A 205 10.50 -31.49 -7.42
CA GLU A 205 11.63 -31.61 -6.48
C GLU A 205 12.82 -32.42 -7.05
N SER A 206 12.69 -33.03 -8.23
CA SER A 206 13.79 -33.72 -8.92
C SER A 206 14.76 -32.76 -9.62
N LEU A 207 14.33 -31.52 -9.89
CA LEU A 207 15.14 -30.49 -10.53
C LEU A 207 16.26 -30.00 -9.61
N SER A 208 17.40 -29.68 -10.20
CA SER A 208 18.46 -28.92 -9.53
C SER A 208 17.98 -27.51 -9.19
N GLY A 209 18.68 -26.82 -8.28
CA GLY A 209 18.33 -25.44 -7.92
C GLY A 209 18.36 -24.47 -9.09
N ARG A 210 19.29 -24.66 -10.04
CA ARG A 210 19.42 -23.84 -11.25
C ARG A 210 18.23 -24.06 -12.19
N GLU A 211 17.82 -25.31 -12.38
CA GLU A 211 16.65 -25.66 -13.19
C GLU A 211 15.36 -25.16 -12.55
N MET A 212 15.22 -25.26 -11.22
CA MET A 212 14.08 -24.67 -10.50
C MET A 212 14.02 -23.16 -10.69
N TYR A 213 15.15 -22.46 -10.53
CA TYR A 213 15.22 -21.01 -10.75
C TYR A 213 14.84 -20.65 -12.19
N ALA A 214 15.42 -21.33 -13.19
CA ALA A 214 15.08 -21.09 -14.60
C ALA A 214 13.59 -21.33 -14.92
N ARG A 215 12.95 -22.27 -14.21
CA ARG A 215 11.54 -22.64 -14.44
C ARG A 215 10.54 -21.77 -13.69
N TYR A 216 10.84 -21.37 -12.45
CA TYR A 216 9.87 -20.81 -11.53
C TYR A 216 10.09 -19.33 -11.18
N ALA A 217 11.28 -18.78 -11.42
CA ALA A 217 11.55 -17.36 -11.23
C ALA A 217 10.84 -16.51 -12.30
N ASP A 218 10.90 -15.19 -12.16
CA ASP A 218 10.33 -14.24 -13.11
C ASP A 218 10.88 -14.37 -14.55
N GLY A 219 12.09 -14.91 -14.70
CA GLY A 219 12.72 -15.19 -15.99
C GLY A 219 13.58 -14.05 -16.54
N ARG A 220 13.45 -12.82 -16.01
CA ARG A 220 14.35 -11.70 -16.34
C ARG A 220 15.62 -11.76 -15.48
N HIS A 221 16.45 -12.79 -15.70
CA HIS A 221 17.61 -13.12 -14.86
C HIS A 221 18.86 -12.25 -15.06
N GLU A 222 18.88 -11.33 -16.03
CA GLU A 222 19.98 -10.37 -16.25
C GLU A 222 21.39 -11.01 -16.29
N GLY A 223 21.53 -12.14 -16.98
CA GLY A 223 22.82 -12.85 -17.10
C GLY A 223 23.16 -13.81 -15.96
N LEU A 224 22.34 -13.92 -14.90
CA LEU A 224 22.66 -14.81 -13.77
C LEU A 224 22.71 -16.29 -14.15
N LEU A 225 21.96 -16.70 -15.17
CA LEU A 225 22.01 -18.06 -15.71
C LEU A 225 23.17 -18.27 -16.69
N ASP A 226 23.91 -17.22 -17.06
CA ASP A 226 24.93 -17.27 -18.10
C ASP A 226 26.35 -17.27 -17.53
N ILE A 227 26.51 -17.02 -16.23
CA ILE A 227 27.78 -17.12 -15.50
C ILE A 227 28.13 -18.56 -15.12
N ASP A 228 29.41 -18.85 -14.93
CA ASP A 228 29.92 -20.10 -14.38
C ASP A 228 29.36 -20.29 -12.96
N PRO A 229 28.51 -21.31 -12.74
CA PRO A 229 27.87 -21.52 -11.46
C PRO A 229 28.84 -21.85 -10.32
N ALA A 230 30.06 -22.30 -10.61
CA ALA A 230 31.05 -22.67 -9.60
C ALA A 230 32.07 -21.55 -9.31
N SER A 231 32.07 -20.46 -10.08
CA SER A 231 33.05 -19.38 -9.95
C SER A 231 32.58 -18.32 -8.96
N GLU A 232 33.31 -18.20 -7.83
CA GLU A 232 33.09 -17.09 -6.89
C GLU A 232 33.39 -15.74 -7.55
N GLN A 233 34.39 -15.67 -8.43
CA GLN A 233 34.78 -14.44 -9.10
C GLN A 233 33.69 -13.94 -10.05
N GLU A 234 33.11 -14.82 -10.87
CA GLU A 234 32.02 -14.41 -11.77
C GLU A 234 30.78 -13.96 -10.99
N PHE A 235 30.46 -14.62 -9.88
CA PHE A 235 29.35 -14.19 -9.03
C PHE A 235 29.62 -12.82 -8.38
N ASN A 236 30.84 -12.57 -7.89
CA ASN A 236 31.26 -11.27 -7.35
C ASN A 236 31.14 -10.16 -8.40
N ASP A 237 31.71 -10.38 -9.60
CA ASP A 237 31.66 -9.40 -10.68
C ASP A 237 30.23 -9.13 -11.15
N TRP A 238 29.37 -10.17 -11.14
CA TRP A 238 27.97 -10.01 -11.50
C TRP A 238 27.21 -9.20 -10.44
N ILE A 239 27.44 -9.44 -9.15
CA ILE A 239 26.86 -8.67 -8.04
C ILE A 239 27.30 -7.20 -8.09
N ASP A 240 28.58 -6.95 -8.37
CA ASP A 240 29.15 -5.59 -8.42
C ASP A 240 28.85 -4.87 -9.74
N GLY A 241 28.22 -5.55 -10.69
CA GLY A 241 27.82 -4.98 -11.97
C GLY A 241 28.96 -4.80 -12.97
N THR A 242 30.10 -5.46 -12.76
CA THR A 242 31.28 -5.40 -13.63
C THR A 242 31.32 -6.55 -14.64
N HIS A 243 30.55 -7.62 -14.43
CA HIS A 243 30.53 -8.77 -15.32
C HIS A 243 29.85 -8.46 -16.68
N PRO A 244 30.41 -8.86 -17.83
CA PRO A 244 29.85 -8.59 -19.16
C PRO A 244 28.43 -9.13 -19.39
N ALA A 245 28.09 -10.26 -18.76
CA ALA A 245 26.75 -10.84 -18.86
C ALA A 245 25.69 -10.06 -18.07
N ARG A 246 26.09 -9.16 -17.16
CA ARG A 246 25.16 -8.43 -16.30
C ARG A 246 24.30 -7.47 -17.13
N GLY A 247 23.00 -7.74 -17.17
CA GLY A 247 22.00 -6.85 -17.77
C GLY A 247 21.48 -5.77 -16.83
N THR A 248 20.61 -4.90 -17.37
CA THR A 248 19.86 -3.89 -16.61
C THR A 248 18.35 -3.99 -16.88
N GLY A 249 17.52 -3.75 -15.87
CA GLY A 249 16.06 -3.67 -16.00
C GLY A 249 15.30 -5.00 -15.83
N GLY A 250 15.98 -6.06 -15.42
CA GLY A 250 15.39 -7.34 -15.05
C GLY A 250 15.18 -7.50 -13.53
N HIS A 251 14.82 -8.72 -13.14
CA HIS A 251 14.36 -9.09 -11.80
C HIS A 251 14.99 -10.41 -11.34
N PRO A 252 16.34 -10.49 -11.25
CA PRO A 252 17.05 -11.74 -10.98
C PRO A 252 16.79 -12.32 -9.58
N TRP A 253 16.25 -11.50 -8.68
CA TRP A 253 15.91 -11.90 -7.33
C TRP A 253 14.47 -12.38 -7.18
N GLU A 254 13.60 -12.12 -8.16
CA GLU A 254 12.18 -12.46 -8.10
C GLU A 254 11.97 -13.96 -8.32
N ILE A 255 12.16 -14.72 -7.25
CA ILE A 255 12.06 -16.19 -7.27
C ILE A 255 10.61 -16.65 -7.37
N LYS A 256 9.63 -15.85 -6.93
CA LYS A 256 8.22 -16.08 -7.23
C LYS A 256 7.60 -14.87 -7.89
N ARG A 257 7.11 -15.10 -9.11
CA ARG A 257 6.43 -14.07 -9.90
C ARG A 257 5.23 -13.46 -9.17
N GLY A 258 5.08 -12.16 -9.28
CA GLY A 258 3.90 -11.45 -8.78
C GLY A 258 3.70 -10.10 -9.44
N GLY A 259 2.64 -9.41 -9.04
CA GLY A 259 2.54 -7.98 -9.32
C GLY A 259 3.55 -7.21 -8.47
N ASN A 260 3.63 -5.90 -8.66
CA ASN A 260 4.56 -5.00 -7.95
C ASN A 260 4.42 -5.00 -6.40
N THR A 261 3.51 -5.78 -5.82
CA THR A 261 3.34 -5.96 -4.35
C THR A 261 3.28 -7.43 -3.93
N THR A 262 3.20 -8.39 -4.86
CA THR A 262 2.90 -9.81 -4.55
C THR A 262 3.98 -10.77 -5.05
N HIS A 263 5.12 -10.26 -5.50
CA HIS A 263 6.29 -11.08 -5.76
C HIS A 263 6.99 -11.47 -4.44
N ILE A 264 7.82 -12.52 -4.51
CA ILE A 264 8.77 -12.83 -3.44
C ILE A 264 10.17 -12.78 -4.05
N ASP A 265 11.02 -11.95 -3.46
CA ASP A 265 12.42 -11.86 -3.83
C ASP A 265 13.30 -12.61 -2.84
N LEU A 266 14.30 -13.32 -3.35
CA LEU A 266 15.45 -13.79 -2.58
C LEU A 266 16.64 -12.94 -3.01
N THR A 267 16.81 -11.81 -2.34
CA THR A 267 17.82 -10.83 -2.69
C THR A 267 19.19 -11.23 -2.16
N VAL A 268 20.21 -11.00 -2.98
CA VAL A 268 21.62 -11.03 -2.55
C VAL A 268 22.19 -9.65 -2.74
N SER A 269 22.89 -9.14 -1.73
CA SER A 269 23.51 -7.82 -1.76
C SER A 269 24.80 -7.80 -0.95
N ARG A 270 25.64 -6.79 -1.16
CA ARG A 270 26.76 -6.51 -0.26
C ARG A 270 26.23 -6.14 1.13
N PRO A 271 26.86 -6.56 2.24
CA PRO A 271 26.37 -6.28 3.60
C PRO A 271 26.22 -4.78 3.90
N SER A 272 27.07 -3.94 3.30
CA SER A 272 26.91 -2.49 3.32
C SER A 272 27.41 -1.87 2.01
N PRO A 273 27.00 -0.63 1.68
CA PRO A 273 27.52 0.10 0.51
C PRO A 273 29.04 0.31 0.50
N TYR A 274 29.70 0.21 1.66
CA TYR A 274 31.13 0.45 1.83
C TYR A 274 31.96 -0.83 2.00
N ARG A 275 31.32 -1.99 2.09
CA ARG A 275 31.96 -3.28 2.32
C ARG A 275 31.75 -4.17 1.10
N LYS A 276 32.83 -4.47 0.38
CA LYS A 276 32.78 -5.36 -0.79
C LYS A 276 32.91 -6.82 -0.42
N GLU A 277 33.28 -7.14 0.81
CA GLU A 277 33.47 -8.51 1.28
C GLU A 277 32.16 -9.11 1.80
N GLY A 278 31.89 -10.35 1.38
CA GLY A 278 30.72 -11.11 1.78
C GLY A 278 29.42 -10.67 1.11
N PHE A 279 28.35 -11.34 1.51
CA PHE A 279 27.01 -11.14 0.96
C PHE A 279 25.96 -11.30 2.06
N LYS A 280 24.89 -10.52 1.96
CA LYS A 280 23.67 -10.68 2.74
C LYS A 280 22.59 -11.29 1.84
N VAL A 281 22.04 -12.42 2.28
CA VAL A 281 20.89 -13.08 1.63
C VAL A 281 19.62 -12.72 2.39
N GLU A 282 18.62 -12.17 1.71
CA GLU A 282 17.39 -11.68 2.35
C GLU A 282 16.14 -12.00 1.54
N LEU A 283 15.17 -12.66 2.20
CA LEU A 283 13.84 -12.89 1.66
C LEU A 283 12.95 -11.65 1.83
N ARG A 284 12.33 -11.21 0.74
CA ARG A 284 11.39 -10.09 0.70
C ARG A 284 10.06 -10.55 0.13
N GLY A 285 8.98 -10.38 0.88
CA GLY A 285 7.65 -10.88 0.51
C GLY A 285 6.60 -10.45 1.52
N GLU A 286 6.45 -9.13 1.66
CA GLU A 286 5.70 -8.54 2.79
C GLU A 286 4.18 -8.48 2.54
N SER A 287 3.69 -8.78 1.34
CA SER A 287 2.25 -8.85 1.11
C SER A 287 1.58 -9.92 1.95
N ILE A 288 0.41 -9.60 2.52
CA ILE A 288 -0.37 -10.50 3.36
C ILE A 288 -0.63 -11.86 2.69
N SER A 289 -0.86 -11.87 1.37
CA SER A 289 -1.15 -13.10 0.61
C SER A 289 0.07 -13.95 0.29
N ARG A 290 1.29 -13.43 0.49
CA ARG A 290 2.57 -14.13 0.24
C ARG A 290 3.35 -14.42 1.51
N MET A 291 3.09 -13.69 2.59
CA MET A 291 3.95 -13.67 3.76
C MET A 291 4.16 -15.04 4.40
N VAL A 292 3.15 -15.90 4.43
CA VAL A 292 3.30 -17.26 4.99
C VAL A 292 4.24 -18.11 4.15
N GLU A 293 4.20 -17.99 2.82
CA GLU A 293 5.17 -18.65 1.94
C GLU A 293 6.58 -18.14 2.24
N THR A 294 6.78 -16.83 2.32
CA THR A 294 8.07 -16.22 2.66
C THR A 294 8.59 -16.68 4.02
N MET A 295 7.73 -16.77 5.03
CA MET A 295 8.10 -17.29 6.35
C MET A 295 8.46 -18.78 6.32
N ARG A 296 7.76 -19.61 5.53
CA ARG A 296 8.09 -21.03 5.34
C ARG A 296 9.45 -21.19 4.64
N MET A 297 9.71 -20.41 3.59
CA MET A 297 11.00 -20.35 2.90
C MET A 297 12.13 -20.01 3.87
N PHE A 298 11.96 -18.93 4.65
CA PHE A 298 12.94 -18.52 5.65
C PHE A 298 13.23 -19.63 6.66
N LEU A 299 12.20 -20.23 7.26
CA LEU A 299 12.37 -21.29 8.26
C LEU A 299 13.06 -22.53 7.69
N ALA A 300 12.83 -22.85 6.42
CA ALA A 300 13.48 -23.98 5.75
C ALA A 300 14.97 -23.72 5.47
N ILE A 301 15.31 -22.52 4.99
CA ILE A 301 16.71 -22.10 4.77
C ILE A 301 17.46 -22.07 6.10
N HIS A 302 16.88 -21.47 7.13
CA HIS A 302 17.43 -21.49 8.49
C HIS A 302 17.62 -22.95 8.98
N LYS A 303 16.66 -23.84 8.75
CA LYS A 303 16.77 -25.25 9.17
C LYS A 303 17.91 -25.99 8.43
N ALA A 304 18.24 -25.58 7.21
CA ALA A 304 19.36 -26.09 6.45
C ALA A 304 20.73 -25.56 6.93
N GLY A 305 20.76 -24.66 7.92
CA GLY A 305 21.99 -24.10 8.47
C GLY A 305 22.61 -23.00 7.62
N LEU A 306 21.86 -22.46 6.65
CA LEU A 306 22.34 -21.40 5.76
C LEU A 306 22.03 -20.00 6.35
N PRO A 307 22.97 -19.05 6.29
CA PRO A 307 22.72 -17.67 6.69
C PRO A 307 21.63 -17.02 5.84
N VAL A 308 20.64 -16.41 6.49
CA VAL A 308 19.49 -15.82 5.80
C VAL A 308 18.79 -14.78 6.67
N SER A 309 18.36 -13.68 6.05
CA SER A 309 17.51 -12.66 6.66
C SER A 309 16.10 -12.69 6.07
N ILE A 310 15.15 -12.05 6.75
CA ILE A 310 13.84 -11.70 6.21
C ILE A 310 13.69 -10.19 6.29
N ALA A 311 13.07 -9.57 5.28
CA ALA A 311 12.79 -8.13 5.30
C ALA A 311 11.88 -7.77 6.49
N ASN A 312 12.25 -6.68 7.15
CA ASN A 312 11.54 -6.09 8.29
C ASN A 312 11.10 -7.13 9.36
N PRO A 313 12.05 -7.80 10.05
CA PRO A 313 11.73 -8.85 11.02
C PRO A 313 10.76 -8.39 12.12
N GLU A 314 10.82 -7.13 12.55
CA GLU A 314 9.90 -6.62 13.57
C GLU A 314 8.47 -6.51 13.05
N ALA A 315 8.25 -6.07 11.81
CA ALA A 315 6.91 -6.10 11.21
C ALA A 315 6.36 -7.53 11.12
N VAL A 316 7.21 -8.51 10.78
CA VAL A 316 6.85 -9.94 10.77
C VAL A 316 6.37 -10.38 12.15
N ARG A 317 7.12 -10.03 13.20
CA ARG A 317 6.76 -10.33 14.59
C ARG A 317 5.43 -9.69 14.98
N LYS A 318 5.27 -8.38 14.75
CA LYS A 318 4.05 -7.64 15.11
C LYS A 318 2.81 -8.26 14.47
N ARG A 319 2.86 -8.59 13.18
CA ARG A 319 1.73 -9.19 12.44
C ARG A 319 1.39 -10.60 12.92
N LEU A 320 2.39 -11.44 13.22
CA LEU A 320 2.15 -12.76 13.81
C LEU A 320 1.45 -12.65 15.17
N LEU A 321 1.83 -11.66 15.98
CA LEU A 321 1.29 -11.44 17.33
C LEU A 321 0.04 -10.55 17.38
N ALA A 322 -0.39 -9.96 16.25
CA ALA A 322 -1.42 -8.90 16.21
C ALA A 322 -1.09 -7.70 17.11
N GLN A 323 0.19 -7.30 17.11
CA GLN A 323 0.68 -6.10 17.77
C GLN A 323 0.79 -4.91 16.80
N ASP A 324 0.47 -5.13 15.53
CA ASP A 324 0.30 -4.14 14.47
C ASP A 324 -1.11 -3.54 14.46
N ASN A 325 -1.34 -2.57 13.58
CA ASN A 325 -2.64 -1.97 13.32
C ASN A 325 -3.20 -2.41 11.97
N ILE A 326 -4.53 -2.40 11.86
CA ILE A 326 -5.25 -2.52 10.59
C ILE A 326 -5.78 -1.14 10.22
N GLY A 327 -5.52 -0.72 8.98
CA GLY A 327 -6.04 0.54 8.46
C GLY A 327 -7.50 0.39 8.05
N ILE A 328 -8.34 1.32 8.48
CA ILE A 328 -9.68 1.54 7.96
C ILE A 328 -9.56 2.60 6.87
N ILE A 329 -9.96 2.25 5.64
CA ILE A 329 -9.96 3.21 4.53
C ILE A 329 -11.38 3.56 4.07
N PRO A 330 -11.58 4.74 3.46
CA PRO A 330 -12.83 5.12 2.86
C PRO A 330 -13.28 4.16 1.77
N SER A 331 -14.59 3.96 1.62
CA SER A 331 -15.17 3.06 0.61
C SER A 331 -14.90 3.45 -0.85
N TYR A 332 -14.47 4.69 -1.09
CA TYR A 332 -14.09 5.19 -2.41
C TYR A 332 -12.60 5.01 -2.72
N ALA A 333 -11.77 4.65 -1.72
CA ALA A 333 -10.35 4.41 -1.91
C ALA A 333 -10.09 2.99 -2.42
N SER A 334 -9.04 2.80 -3.22
CA SER A 334 -8.64 1.46 -3.66
C SER A 334 -7.90 0.73 -2.54
N LEU A 335 -8.22 -0.55 -2.30
CA LEU A 335 -7.42 -1.43 -1.43
C LEU A 335 -5.99 -1.63 -1.96
N HIS A 336 -5.77 -1.45 -3.27
CA HIS A 336 -4.44 -1.61 -3.85
C HIS A 336 -3.48 -0.56 -3.29
N ARG A 337 -2.50 -1.02 -2.48
CA ARG A 337 -1.48 -0.17 -1.81
C ARG A 337 -2.05 0.85 -0.84
N ALA A 338 -3.29 0.73 -0.42
CA ALA A 338 -3.89 1.69 0.50
C ALA A 338 -3.16 1.77 1.86
N ASN A 339 -2.45 0.71 2.25
CA ASN A 339 -1.59 0.74 3.43
C ASN A 339 -0.47 1.79 3.36
N GLN A 340 -0.10 2.26 2.16
CA GLN A 340 0.91 3.31 1.95
C GLN A 340 0.40 4.72 2.32
N HIS A 341 -0.90 4.89 2.55
CA HIS A 341 -1.46 6.13 3.11
C HIS A 341 -0.95 6.39 4.53
N PHE A 342 -0.76 5.32 5.30
CA PHE A 342 -0.38 5.37 6.70
C PHE A 342 1.13 5.54 6.86
N GLY A 343 1.51 6.26 7.93
CA GLY A 343 2.89 6.44 8.35
C GLY A 343 3.56 5.12 8.70
N LYS A 344 4.89 5.07 8.52
CA LYS A 344 5.68 3.87 8.85
C LYS A 344 5.65 3.53 10.35
N ASP A 345 5.47 4.55 11.18
CA ASP A 345 5.34 4.48 12.64
C ASP A 345 3.95 4.02 13.12
N GLU A 346 2.96 3.99 12.23
CA GLU A 346 1.61 3.51 12.56
C GLU A 346 1.48 1.98 12.48
N ASP A 347 2.50 1.27 11.99
CA ASP A 347 2.53 -0.19 11.85
C ASP A 347 1.30 -0.75 11.10
N VAL A 348 0.85 -0.08 10.05
CA VAL A 348 -0.27 -0.53 9.20
C VAL A 348 0.24 -1.31 8.00
N PHE A 349 0.01 -2.63 8.00
CA PHE A 349 0.44 -3.53 6.92
C PHE A 349 -0.71 -4.06 6.07
N ASP A 350 -1.93 -3.97 6.58
CA ASP A 350 -3.13 -4.42 5.90
C ASP A 350 -4.29 -3.46 6.17
N VAL A 351 -5.25 -3.43 5.25
CA VAL A 351 -6.34 -2.45 5.24
C VAL A 351 -7.67 -3.11 4.91
N LEU A 352 -8.75 -2.52 5.41
CA LEU A 352 -10.12 -2.92 5.10
C LEU A 352 -11.04 -1.71 5.02
N TYR A 353 -12.21 -1.87 4.41
CA TYR A 353 -13.23 -0.85 4.47
C TYR A 353 -13.99 -0.93 5.79
N TYR A 354 -14.46 0.20 6.31
CA TYR A 354 -15.33 0.20 7.50
C TYR A 354 -16.58 -0.70 7.32
N ALA A 355 -17.04 -0.87 6.07
CA ALA A 355 -18.14 -1.77 5.74
C ALA A 355 -17.84 -3.24 6.07
N ASP A 356 -16.59 -3.69 5.92
CA ASP A 356 -16.14 -5.07 6.11
C ASP A 356 -16.19 -5.51 7.58
N LEU A 357 -16.26 -4.56 8.52
CA LEU A 357 -16.54 -4.84 9.92
C LEU A 357 -17.92 -5.49 10.13
N GLY A 358 -18.85 -5.34 9.16
CA GLY A 358 -20.15 -5.98 9.16
C GLY A 358 -20.96 -5.74 10.43
N ARG A 359 -21.46 -6.82 11.04
CA ARG A 359 -22.23 -6.78 12.30
C ARG A 359 -21.41 -6.35 13.52
N PHE A 360 -20.08 -6.33 13.43
CA PHE A 360 -19.18 -6.03 14.55
C PHE A 360 -18.83 -4.55 14.68
N LYS A 361 -19.35 -3.68 13.80
CA LYS A 361 -19.12 -2.22 13.85
C LYS A 361 -19.27 -1.66 15.25
N ARG A 362 -20.42 -1.85 15.94
CA ARG A 362 -20.64 -1.33 17.30
C ARG A 362 -19.58 -1.76 18.33
N ARG A 363 -18.99 -2.95 18.18
CA ARG A 363 -17.95 -3.47 19.07
C ARG A 363 -16.57 -2.88 18.76
N ILE A 364 -16.28 -2.60 17.49
CA ILE A 364 -14.95 -2.24 17.01
C ILE A 364 -14.76 -0.74 16.91
N THR A 365 -15.78 0.02 16.48
CA THR A 365 -15.72 1.48 16.31
C THR A 365 -15.14 2.24 17.51
N PRO A 366 -15.45 1.88 18.78
CA PRO A 366 -14.84 2.56 19.93
C PRO A 366 -13.31 2.42 20.04
N PHE A 367 -12.72 1.43 19.37
CA PHE A 367 -11.27 1.19 19.33
C PHE A 367 -10.61 1.76 18.08
N VAL A 368 -11.38 2.39 17.18
CA VAL A 368 -10.84 3.04 15.99
C VAL A 368 -10.35 4.43 16.36
N THR A 369 -9.09 4.70 16.08
CA THR A 369 -8.54 6.06 16.10
C THR A 369 -8.72 6.65 14.72
N TRP A 370 -9.66 7.57 14.56
CA TRP A 370 -9.98 8.21 13.29
C TRP A 370 -9.00 9.35 12.99
N GLU A 371 -8.56 9.45 11.73
CA GLU A 371 -7.80 10.60 11.27
C GLU A 371 -8.64 11.88 11.35
N PRO A 372 -8.00 13.04 11.64
CA PRO A 372 -8.69 14.31 11.63
C PRO A 372 -9.16 14.65 10.21
N LEU A 373 -10.42 15.07 10.08
CA LEU A 373 -10.92 15.55 8.79
C LEU A 373 -10.37 16.97 8.48
N PRO A 374 -10.14 17.31 7.19
CA PRO A 374 -9.71 18.63 6.78
C PRO A 374 -10.59 19.77 7.33
N ILE A 375 -9.96 20.87 7.71
CA ILE A 375 -10.64 22.07 8.22
C ILE A 375 -10.79 23.08 7.10
N LEU A 376 -12.04 23.49 6.84
CA LEU A 376 -12.33 24.57 5.90
C LEU A 376 -12.54 25.88 6.67
N LYS A 377 -11.62 26.83 6.55
CA LYS A 377 -11.72 28.16 7.19
C LYS A 377 -11.66 29.30 6.17
N PRO A 378 -12.33 30.44 6.40
CA PRO A 378 -12.10 31.67 5.63
C PRO A 378 -10.64 32.14 5.75
N ARG A 379 -10.12 32.86 4.75
CA ARG A 379 -8.73 33.38 4.76
C ARG A 379 -8.50 34.52 5.73
N ASP A 380 -9.51 35.36 5.94
CA ASP A 380 -9.39 36.63 6.66
C ASP A 380 -9.67 36.49 8.17
N VAL A 381 -9.48 35.30 8.73
CA VAL A 381 -9.71 34.97 10.15
C VAL A 381 -8.43 34.51 10.84
#